data_AF-D3CRV6-F1
#
_entry.id   AF-D3CRV6-F1
#
_cell.length_a   1.000
_cell.length_b   1.000
_cell.length_c   1.000
_cell.angle_alpha   90.00
_cell.angle_beta   90.00
_cell.angle_gamma   90.00
#
_symmetry.space_group_name_H-M   'P 1'
#
loop_
_entity.id
_entity.type
_entity.pdbx_description
1 polymer ?
#
loop_
_entity_poly.entity_id
_entity_poly.type
_entity_poly.pdbx_seq_one_letter_code
_entity_poly.pdbx_strand_id
1 'polypeptide(L)'
;MTGERHVLDVESATEEIYFRCRRCHSTWHRSYTVARWFEDDGGYMEVYRHNGVPVPSPRSGPVCLSCGGLRVDWSDSPLPPLQERPPTPGPVSPRQARSVAWPSWRTGVRDEWPPRRSAFPFMLPIRPQLYPRTFHFP
;
A
#
# COMPACT_ATOMS: atom_id res chain seq x y z
N MET A 1 47.54 -4.13 9.97
CA MET A 1 47.34 -3.47 8.67
C MET A 1 45.92 -2.93 8.63
N THR A 2 45.67 -1.82 9.30
CA THR A 2 44.38 -1.11 9.29
C THR A 2 44.42 -0.16 8.11
N GLY A 3 43.74 -0.53 7.02
CA GLY A 3 43.60 0.31 5.85
C GLY A 3 42.89 1.60 6.23
N GLU A 4 43.54 2.72 5.93
CA GLU A 4 43.00 4.06 6.05
C GLU A 4 41.92 4.18 4.96
N ARG A 5 40.65 3.98 5.33
CA ARG A 5 39.54 4.10 4.38
C ARG A 5 39.43 5.57 3.98
N HIS A 6 39.82 5.88 2.75
CA HIS A 6 39.69 7.20 2.19
C HIS A 6 38.21 7.46 1.92
N VAL A 7 37.59 8.33 2.72
CA VAL A 7 36.22 8.80 2.49
C VAL A 7 36.25 9.78 1.33
N LEU A 8 35.77 9.35 0.17
CA LEU A 8 35.67 10.16 -1.03
C LEU A 8 34.26 10.75 -1.07
N ASP A 9 34.17 12.06 -0.85
CA ASP A 9 32.94 12.87 -0.92
C ASP A 9 31.92 12.61 0.22
N VAL A 10 31.85 13.55 1.17
CA VAL A 10 30.84 13.53 2.25
C VAL A 10 29.76 14.54 1.92
N GLU A 11 28.64 14.06 1.39
CA GLU A 11 27.44 14.88 1.30
C GLU A 11 26.73 14.86 2.64
N SER A 12 26.65 16.02 3.31
CA SER A 12 25.90 16.18 4.55
C SER A 12 24.66 17.03 4.34
N ALA A 13 23.49 16.45 4.61
CA ALA A 13 22.21 17.14 4.52
C ALA A 13 21.46 17.09 5.87
N THR A 14 20.59 18.07 6.10
CA THR A 14 19.64 18.01 7.21
C THR A 14 18.31 17.48 6.69
N GLU A 15 17.84 16.38 7.27
CA GLU A 15 16.59 15.73 6.91
C GLU A 15 15.64 15.71 8.09
N GLU A 16 14.37 16.03 7.82
CA GLU A 16 13.32 15.97 8.81
C GLU A 16 12.54 14.67 8.63
N ILE A 17 12.59 13.81 9.64
CA ILE A 17 11.96 12.50 9.61
C ILE A 17 10.73 12.53 10.50
N TYR A 18 9.61 12.06 9.97
CA TYR A 18 8.31 12.01 10.62
C TYR A 18 8.03 10.62 11.15
N PHE A 19 7.50 10.53 12.36
CA PHE A 19 7.22 9.28 13.06
C PHE A 19 5.78 9.22 13.55
N ARG A 20 5.22 8.01 13.61
CA ARG A 20 3.91 7.75 14.22
C ARG A 20 3.93 6.44 14.99
N CYS A 21 3.50 6.48 16.25
CA CYS A 21 3.34 5.26 17.03
C CYS A 21 2.11 4.48 16.55
N ARG A 22 2.26 3.18 16.30
CA ARG A 22 1.12 2.31 15.97
C ARG A 22 0.27 1.90 17.17
N ARG A 23 0.74 2.20 18.39
CA ARG A 23 0.03 1.88 19.65
C ARG A 23 -0.81 3.04 20.17
N CYS A 24 -0.21 4.20 20.38
CA CYS A 24 -0.89 5.38 20.94
C CYS A 24 -1.18 6.47 19.91
N HIS A 25 -0.77 6.28 18.65
CA HIS A 25 -1.03 7.21 17.54
C HIS A 25 -0.41 8.60 17.65
N SER A 26 0.39 8.86 18.68
CA SER A 26 1.17 10.09 18.78
C SER A 26 2.13 10.21 17.60
N THR A 27 2.17 11.39 17.00
CA THR A 27 3.07 11.77 15.92
C THR A 27 4.14 12.73 16.45
N TRP A 28 5.34 12.63 15.90
CA TRP A 28 6.43 13.57 16.15
C TRP A 28 7.38 13.59 14.96
N HIS A 29 8.17 14.65 14.83
CA HIS A 29 9.25 14.73 13.85
C HIS A 29 10.58 14.97 14.56
N ARG A 30 11.69 14.65 13.89
CA ARG A 30 13.04 14.98 14.36
C ARG A 30 13.92 15.35 13.18
N SER A 31 14.80 16.32 13.40
CA SER A 31 15.84 16.70 12.46
C SER A 31 17.09 15.84 12.66
N TYR A 32 17.57 15.25 11.58
CA TYR A 32 18.80 14.47 11.54
C TYR A 32 19.77 15.11 10.56
N THR A 33 21.05 15.14 10.91
CA THR A 33 22.13 15.39 9.96
C THR A 33 22.55 14.05 9.39
N VAL A 34 22.30 13.84 8.10
CA VAL A 34 22.64 12.60 7.38
C VAL A 34 23.88 12.86 6.55
N ALA A 35 24.94 12.11 6.84
CA ALA A 35 26.17 12.12 6.06
C ALA A 35 26.21 10.87 5.19
N ARG A 36 26.37 11.06 3.88
CA ARG A 36 26.43 10.00 2.87
C ARG A 36 27.76 10.09 2.13
N TRP A 37 28.40 8.95 1.92
CA TRP A 37 29.64 8.86 1.17
C TRP A 37 29.78 7.49 0.54
N PHE A 38 30.68 7.40 -0.44
CA PHE A 38 31.12 6.13 -1.00
C PHE A 38 32.54 5.82 -0.49
N GLU A 39 32.78 4.57 -0.13
CA GLU A 39 34.11 4.04 0.11
C GLU A 39 34.81 3.75 -1.23
N ASP A 40 36.12 3.54 -1.19
CA ASP A 40 36.98 3.29 -2.36
C ASP A 40 36.65 1.98 -3.10
N ASP A 41 36.04 1.03 -2.39
CA ASP A 41 35.49 -0.22 -2.94
C ASP A 41 34.08 -0.06 -3.56
N GLY A 42 33.52 1.15 -3.52
CA GLY A 42 32.16 1.46 -3.97
C GLY A 42 31.08 1.19 -2.92
N GLY A 43 31.45 0.89 -1.68
CA GLY A 43 30.51 0.72 -0.57
C GLY A 43 29.79 2.02 -0.22
N TYR A 44 28.45 2.02 -0.25
CA TYR A 44 27.66 3.17 0.17
C TYR A 44 27.48 3.19 1.68
N MET A 45 27.89 4.28 2.31
CA MET A 45 27.80 4.48 3.74
C MET A 45 26.90 5.67 4.06
N GLU A 46 26.02 5.47 5.04
CA GLU A 46 25.10 6.50 5.52
C GLU A 46 25.15 6.54 7.05
N VAL A 47 25.42 7.71 7.62
CA VAL A 47 25.45 7.94 9.07
C VAL A 47 24.50 9.04 9.45
N TYR A 48 23.64 8.71 10.41
CA TYR A 48 22.65 9.61 10.98
C TYR A 48 23.20 10.21 12.27
N ARG A 49 23.05 11.54 12.40
CA ARG A 49 23.34 12.27 13.63
C ARG A 49 22.12 13.04 14.08
N HIS A 50 21.84 13.03 15.37
CA HIS A 50 20.81 13.86 15.98
C HIS A 50 21.48 14.80 16.98
N ASN A 51 21.34 16.11 16.79
CA ASN A 51 22.06 17.13 17.57
C ASN A 51 23.58 16.88 17.62
N GLY A 52 24.17 16.45 16.50
CA GLY A 52 25.61 16.13 16.39
C GLY A 52 26.01 14.77 16.97
N VAL A 53 25.14 14.07 17.69
CA VAL A 53 25.42 12.75 18.28
C VAL A 53 25.07 11.66 17.26
N PRO A 54 25.97 10.70 16.97
CA PRO A 54 25.66 9.57 16.10
C PRO A 54 24.56 8.71 16.70
N VAL A 55 23.55 8.39 15.90
CA VAL A 55 22.40 7.60 16.28
C VAL A 55 22.22 6.45 15.28
N PRO A 56 21.55 5.34 15.68
CA PRO A 56 21.16 4.32 14.72
C PRO A 56 20.25 4.93 13.65
N SER A 57 20.15 4.25 12.50
CA SER A 57 19.29 4.72 11.42
C SER A 57 17.85 4.89 11.94
N PRO A 58 17.14 5.98 11.59
CA PRO A 58 15.74 6.17 11.94
C PRO A 58 14.85 4.97 11.59
N ARG A 59 15.25 4.23 10.55
CA ARG A 59 14.61 3.00 10.08
C ARG A 59 14.59 1.87 11.10
N SER A 60 15.54 1.84 12.04
CA SER A 60 15.56 0.86 13.11
C SER A 60 14.42 1.05 14.12
N GLY A 61 13.68 2.17 14.02
CA GLY A 61 12.49 2.43 14.82
C GLY A 61 12.84 3.00 16.20
N PRO A 62 12.71 4.32 16.42
CA PRO A 62 12.87 4.89 17.76
C PRO A 62 11.72 4.45 18.69
N VAL A 63 11.97 4.50 19.99
CA VAL A 63 10.93 4.25 21.01
C VAL A 63 9.93 5.42 21.04
N CYS A 64 8.64 5.12 21.11
CA CYS A 64 7.62 6.14 21.29
C CYS A 64 7.77 6.84 22.66
N LEU A 65 7.94 8.16 22.64
CA LEU A 65 8.09 9.00 23.85
C LEU A 65 6.85 9.03 24.74
N SER A 66 5.65 8.79 24.19
CA SER A 66 4.39 8.90 24.92
C SER A 66 3.95 7.60 25.59
N CYS A 67 4.23 6.43 24.99
CA CYS A 67 3.76 5.14 25.51
C CYS A 67 4.84 4.05 25.64
N GLY A 68 6.10 4.34 25.26
CA GLY A 68 7.19 3.38 25.28
C GLY A 68 7.10 2.26 24.23
N GLY A 69 6.17 2.35 23.27
CA GLY A 69 6.01 1.32 22.23
C GLY A 69 7.15 1.31 21.21
N LEU A 70 7.53 0.10 20.77
CA LEU A 70 8.57 -0.12 19.75
C LEU A 70 8.05 -0.13 18.30
N ARG A 71 6.72 -0.20 18.12
CA ARG A 71 6.09 -0.19 16.78
C ARG A 71 5.84 1.24 16.34
N VAL A 72 6.78 1.77 15.58
CA VAL A 72 6.76 3.15 15.08
C VAL A 72 6.91 3.12 13.56
N ASP A 73 5.93 3.71 12.86
CA ASP A 73 6.05 4.00 11.43
C ASP A 73 6.90 5.26 11.25
N TRP A 74 7.66 5.34 10.17
CA TRP A 74 8.53 6.46 9.86
C TRP A 74 8.44 6.83 8.37
N SER A 75 8.73 8.09 8.03
CA SER A 75 8.81 8.58 6.64
C SER A 75 9.60 9.88 6.55
N ASP A 76 10.22 10.12 5.39
CA ASP A 76 10.93 11.37 5.05
C ASP A 76 9.97 12.53 4.68
N SER A 77 8.67 12.28 4.79
CA SER A 77 7.60 13.24 4.49
C SER A 77 6.52 13.16 5.57
N PRO A 78 5.71 14.22 5.76
CA PRO A 78 4.63 14.21 6.73
C PRO A 78 3.69 13.02 6.56
N LEU A 79 3.49 12.27 7.65
CA LEU A 79 2.57 11.13 7.64
C LEU A 79 1.13 11.63 7.48
N PRO A 80 0.30 10.94 6.67
CA PRO A 80 -1.10 11.31 6.54
C PRO A 80 -1.78 11.20 7.91
N PRO A 81 -2.78 12.06 8.20
CA PRO A 81 -3.55 11.94 9.43
C PRO A 81 -4.16 10.55 9.53
N LEU A 82 -4.46 10.11 10.75
CA LEU A 82 -5.29 8.94 10.92
C LEU A 82 -6.64 9.23 10.28
N GLN A 83 -6.89 8.58 9.15
CA GLN A 83 -8.19 8.63 8.54
C GLN A 83 -9.11 7.80 9.42
N GLU A 84 -10.14 8.44 9.97
CA GLU A 84 -11.25 7.71 10.56
C GLU A 84 -11.76 6.75 9.48
N ARG A 85 -11.80 5.46 9.80
CA ARG A 85 -12.45 4.51 8.91
C ARG A 85 -13.89 4.99 8.78
N PRO A 86 -14.39 5.25 7.56
CA PRO A 86 -15.81 5.47 7.40
C PRO A 86 -16.53 4.30 8.06
N PRO A 87 -17.64 4.53 8.79
CA PRO A 87 -18.40 3.46 9.40
C PRO A 87 -18.62 2.42 8.32
N THR A 88 -18.18 1.18 8.58
CA THR A 88 -18.44 0.09 7.64
C THR A 88 -19.94 0.12 7.38
N PRO A 89 -20.41 0.31 6.13
CA PRO A 89 -21.83 0.23 5.88
C PRO A 89 -22.26 -1.11 6.44
N GLY A 90 -23.10 -1.07 7.47
CA GLY A 90 -23.59 -2.29 8.11
C GLY A 90 -24.18 -3.20 7.04
N PRO A 91 -24.22 -4.52 7.25
CA PRO A 91 -24.82 -5.45 6.29
C PRO A 91 -26.19 -4.90 5.91
N VAL A 92 -26.30 -4.45 4.65
CA VAL A 92 -27.54 -3.90 4.13
C VAL A 92 -28.51 -5.06 4.15
N SER A 93 -29.52 -4.98 5.03
CA SER A 93 -30.54 -6.04 5.11
C SER A 93 -31.14 -6.20 3.71
N PRO A 94 -31.14 -7.42 3.12
CA PRO A 94 -31.65 -7.65 1.76
C PRO A 94 -33.16 -7.34 1.65
N ARG A 95 -33.84 -7.10 2.78
CA ARG A 95 -35.27 -6.77 2.84
C ARG A 95 -35.63 -5.41 2.24
N GLN A 96 -34.66 -4.55 1.94
CA GLN A 96 -34.85 -3.28 1.25
C GLN A 96 -34.35 -3.26 -0.20
N ALA A 97 -34.15 -4.43 -0.82
CA ALA A 97 -34.16 -4.53 -2.27
C ALA A 97 -35.57 -4.14 -2.76
N ARG A 98 -35.83 -2.83 -2.85
CA ARG A 98 -36.97 -2.28 -3.58
C ARG A 98 -36.91 -2.94 -4.94
N SER A 99 -37.96 -3.68 -5.27
CA SER A 99 -38.24 -4.14 -6.61
C SER A 99 -38.00 -2.99 -7.58
N VAL A 100 -36.85 -3.00 -8.26
CA VAL A 100 -36.67 -2.16 -9.43
C VAL A 100 -37.72 -2.67 -10.41
N ALA A 101 -38.73 -1.86 -10.67
CA ALA A 101 -39.67 -2.14 -11.74
C ALA A 101 -38.82 -2.26 -13.01
N TRP A 102 -38.79 -3.47 -13.57
CA TRP A 102 -38.10 -3.76 -14.81
C TRP A 102 -38.54 -2.74 -15.88
N PRO A 103 -37.62 -2.28 -16.73
CA PRO A 103 -37.98 -1.30 -17.74
C PRO A 103 -39.03 -1.89 -18.70
N SER A 104 -40.08 -1.12 -18.96
CA SER A 104 -41.34 -1.52 -19.60
C SER A 104 -41.22 -1.92 -21.07
N TRP A 105 -40.07 -1.70 -21.72
CA TRP A 105 -39.86 -2.13 -23.11
C TRP A 105 -39.79 -3.66 -23.29
N ARG A 106 -39.81 -4.44 -22.20
CA ARG A 106 -40.00 -5.91 -22.26
C ARG A 106 -41.47 -6.37 -22.20
N THR A 107 -42.45 -5.48 -22.08
CA THR A 107 -43.86 -5.81 -22.32
C THR A 107 -44.23 -5.51 -23.78
N GLY A 108 -43.46 -6.08 -24.71
CA GLY A 108 -43.87 -6.19 -26.10
C GLY A 108 -44.65 -7.49 -26.25
N VAL A 109 -45.92 -7.35 -26.63
CA VAL A 109 -46.75 -8.32 -27.36
C VAL A 109 -46.15 -9.73 -27.46
N ARG A 110 -46.68 -10.63 -26.64
CA ARG A 110 -46.62 -12.06 -26.89
C ARG A 110 -47.32 -12.32 -28.24
N ASP A 111 -46.70 -13.14 -29.09
CA ASP A 111 -47.28 -13.78 -30.28
C ASP A 111 -47.03 -13.17 -31.67
N GLU A 112 -45.80 -12.76 -31.99
CA GLU A 112 -45.35 -12.86 -33.38
C GLU A 112 -43.86 -13.23 -33.47
N TRP A 113 -43.59 -14.54 -33.56
CA TRP A 113 -42.26 -15.01 -33.94
C TRP A 113 -42.05 -14.76 -35.44
N PRO A 114 -40.99 -14.07 -35.87
CA PRO A 114 -40.66 -14.01 -37.29
C PRO A 114 -40.34 -15.42 -37.80
N PRO A 115 -40.86 -15.84 -38.97
CA PRO A 115 -40.61 -17.17 -39.49
C PRO A 115 -39.11 -17.35 -39.75
N ARG A 116 -38.61 -18.52 -39.33
CA ARG A 116 -37.21 -18.94 -39.45
C ARG A 116 -36.69 -18.68 -40.87
N ARG A 117 -35.82 -17.68 -41.03
CA ARG A 117 -34.90 -17.63 -42.16
C ARG A 117 -33.55 -18.18 -41.71
N SER A 118 -33.31 -19.41 -42.15
CA SER A 118 -32.06 -20.14 -42.12
C SER A 118 -31.04 -19.47 -43.03
N ALA A 119 -29.98 -18.89 -42.45
CA ALA A 119 -28.78 -18.32 -43.10
C ALA A 119 -28.18 -17.36 -42.05
N PHE A 120 -26.99 -17.48 -41.47
CA PHE A 120 -25.67 -17.87 -41.97
C PHE A 120 -24.69 -17.72 -40.77
N PRO A 121 -23.40 -18.02 -40.88
CA PRO A 121 -22.74 -18.92 -39.94
C PRO A 121 -21.61 -18.27 -39.11
N PHE A 122 -21.09 -19.03 -38.15
CA PHE A 122 -19.82 -18.81 -37.42
C PHE A 122 -19.68 -17.51 -36.59
N MET A 123 -19.97 -17.62 -35.29
CA MET A 123 -18.96 -17.43 -34.23
C MET A 123 -19.54 -17.89 -32.89
N LEU A 124 -18.99 -18.98 -32.36
CA LEU A 124 -19.28 -19.49 -31.01
C LEU A 124 -18.62 -18.58 -29.97
N PRO A 125 -19.32 -18.03 -28.96
CA PRO A 125 -18.64 -17.58 -27.76
C PRO A 125 -18.20 -18.82 -26.97
N ILE A 126 -16.89 -19.04 -26.97
CA ILE A 126 -16.19 -20.03 -26.14
C ILE A 126 -16.59 -19.79 -24.68
N ARG A 127 -17.23 -20.78 -24.04
CA ARG A 127 -17.44 -20.80 -22.59
C ARG A 127 -16.09 -21.08 -21.91
N PRO A 128 -15.58 -20.23 -21.01
CA PRO A 128 -14.47 -20.62 -20.16
C PRO A 128 -14.97 -21.63 -19.12
N GLN A 129 -14.60 -22.90 -19.32
CA GLN A 129 -14.72 -23.97 -18.34
C GLN A 129 -13.76 -23.69 -17.17
N LEU A 130 -14.30 -23.32 -16.01
CA LEU A 130 -13.55 -23.28 -14.75
C LEU A 130 -13.40 -24.72 -14.25
N TYR A 131 -12.25 -25.35 -14.52
CA TYR A 131 -11.83 -26.57 -13.84
C TYR A 131 -11.06 -26.22 -12.55
N PRO A 132 -11.43 -26.78 -11.38
CA PRO A 132 -10.60 -26.71 -10.20
C PRO A 132 -9.42 -27.68 -10.33
N ARG A 133 -8.19 -27.16 -10.36
CA ARG A 133 -6.97 -27.96 -10.23
C ARG A 133 -6.76 -28.33 -8.76
N THR A 134 -6.96 -29.61 -8.44
CA THR A 134 -6.45 -30.24 -7.23
C THR A 134 -4.94 -30.44 -7.39
N PHE A 135 -4.14 -29.82 -6.52
CA PHE A 135 -2.70 -30.09 -6.44
C PHE A 135 -2.46 -31.31 -5.54
N HIS A 136 -1.80 -32.33 -6.07
CA HIS A 136 -1.14 -33.38 -5.29
C HIS A 136 0.37 -33.14 -5.39
N PHE A 137 1.05 -33.08 -4.24
CA PHE A 137 2.51 -33.02 -4.15
C PHE A 137 3.06 -34.42 -3.82
N PRO A 138 4.23 -34.81 -4.37
CA PRO A 138 4.96 -36.02 -3.99
C PRO A 138 5.63 -35.89 -2.63
#